data_AF-A0A0U5H6J4-F1
#
_entry.id   AF-A0A0U5H6J4-F1
#
_cell.length_a   1.000
_cell.length_b   1.000
_cell.length_c   1.000
_cell.angle_alpha   90.00
_cell.angle_beta   90.00
_cell.angle_gamma   90.00
#
_symmetry.space_group_name_H-M   'P 1'
#
loop_
_entity.id
_entity.type
_entity.pdbx_description
1 polymer ?
#
loop_
_entity_poly.entity_id
_entity_poly.type
_entity_poly.pdbx_seq_one_letter_code
_entity_poly.pdbx_strand_id
1 'polypeptide(L)'
;MDWVTLLAGGLFVVAWLIVVYQSRTENWMVGRTVGWLVFLGGATIGAFYDEVVSGESALLPWIEPIAALIMFLGIGIAVMRTRSRQ
;
A
#
# COMPACT_ATOMS: atom_id res chain seq x y z
N MET A 1 1.61 16.92 13.92
CA MET A 1 0.99 15.58 13.84
C MET A 1 -0.03 15.50 14.93
N ASP A 2 -1.27 15.25 14.56
CA ASP A 2 -2.36 15.09 15.50
C ASP A 2 -2.19 13.77 16.28
N TRP A 3 -2.80 13.66 17.47
CA TRP A 3 -2.73 12.42 18.26
C TRP A 3 -3.31 11.22 17.49
N VAL A 4 -4.29 11.49 16.61
CA VAL A 4 -4.89 10.50 15.69
C VAL A 4 -3.85 9.97 14.70
N THR A 5 -2.98 10.82 14.16
CA THR A 5 -1.88 10.40 13.28
C THR A 5 -0.90 9.48 14.00
N LEU A 6 -0.55 9.80 15.23
CA LEU A 6 0.36 8.98 16.04
C LEU A 6 -0.22 7.59 16.31
N LEU A 7 -1.51 7.52 16.64
CA LEU A 7 -2.21 6.24 16.78
C LEU A 7 -2.27 5.46 15.48
N ALA A 8 -2.65 6.11 14.37
CA ALA A 8 -2.70 5.48 13.07
C ALA A 8 -1.32 4.94 12.66
N GLY A 9 -0.25 5.70 12.91
CA GLY A 9 1.13 5.30 12.61
C GLY A 9 1.53 4.06 13.40
N GLY A 10 1.23 4.03 14.69
CA GLY A 10 1.42 2.85 15.54
C GLY A 10 0.67 1.63 15.01
N LEU A 11 -0.60 1.80 14.60
CA LEU A 11 -1.40 0.71 14.04
C LEU A 11 -0.81 0.15 12.75
N PHE A 12 -0.33 1.02 11.86
CA PHE A 12 0.31 0.61 10.61
C PHE A 12 1.61 -0.15 10.85
N VAL A 13 2.45 0.29 11.79
CA VAL A 13 3.67 -0.44 12.18
C VAL A 13 3.33 -1.84 12.67
N VAL A 14 2.32 -1.99 13.52
CA VAL A 14 1.86 -3.29 14.01
C VAL A 14 1.33 -4.16 12.86
N ALA A 15 0.55 -3.58 11.94
CA ALA A 15 0.05 -4.29 10.76
C ALA A 15 1.20 -4.79 9.88
N TRP A 16 2.23 -3.97 9.65
CA TRP A 16 3.43 -4.36 8.91
C TRP A 16 4.18 -5.52 9.59
N LEU A 17 4.34 -5.47 10.91
CA LEU A 17 4.96 -6.55 11.68
C LEU A 17 4.15 -7.85 11.59
N ILE A 18 2.82 -7.79 11.67
CA ILE A 18 1.95 -8.97 11.54
C ILE A 18 2.07 -9.58 10.14
N VAL A 19 2.06 -8.75 9.09
CA VAL A 19 2.18 -9.21 7.70
C VAL A 19 3.53 -9.92 7.49
N VAL A 20 4.62 -9.31 7.97
CA VAL A 20 5.96 -9.93 7.89
C VAL A 20 6.00 -11.24 8.69
N TYR A 21 5.46 -11.23 9.91
CA TYR A 21 5.44 -12.41 10.78
C TYR A 21 4.61 -13.57 10.20
N GLN A 22 3.38 -13.30 9.72
CA GLN A 22 2.54 -14.31 9.09
C GLN A 22 3.13 -14.79 7.77
N SER A 23 3.72 -13.90 6.96
CA SER A 23 4.35 -14.30 5.68
C SER A 23 5.42 -15.38 5.88
N ARG A 24 6.19 -15.28 6.99
CA ARG A 24 7.23 -16.25 7.36
C ARG A 24 6.69 -17.48 8.06
N THR A 25 5.70 -17.32 8.93
CA THR A 25 5.13 -18.42 9.74
C THR A 25 4.27 -19.36 8.89
N GLU A 26 3.46 -18.81 7.99
CA GLU A 26 2.54 -19.57 7.13
C GLU A 26 3.12 -19.86 5.73
N ASN A 27 4.40 -19.51 5.49
CA ASN A 27 5.11 -19.70 4.23
C ASN A 27 4.26 -19.31 3.00
N TRP A 28 3.81 -18.06 2.99
CA TRP A 28 2.85 -17.59 2.00
C TRP A 28 3.34 -17.76 0.56
N MET A 29 2.44 -18.15 -0.34
CA MET A 29 2.67 -18.02 -1.77
C MET A 29 3.02 -16.57 -2.12
N VAL A 30 4.00 -16.38 -3.01
CA VAL A 30 4.53 -15.07 -3.43
C VAL A 30 3.41 -14.09 -3.79
N GLY A 31 2.35 -14.56 -4.47
CA GLY A 31 1.20 -13.71 -4.81
C GLY A 31 0.42 -13.15 -3.61
N ARG A 32 0.32 -13.91 -2.50
CA ARG A 32 -0.34 -13.44 -1.26
C ARG A 32 0.52 -12.39 -0.56
N THR A 33 1.84 -12.59 -0.51
CA THR A 33 2.78 -11.62 0.07
C THR A 33 2.78 -10.31 -0.71
N VAL A 34 2.90 -10.37 -2.04
CA VAL A 34 2.86 -9.18 -2.90
C VAL A 34 1.52 -8.45 -2.78
N GLY A 35 0.40 -9.18 -2.74
CA GLY A 35 -0.93 -8.59 -2.55
C GLY A 35 -1.06 -7.83 -1.23
N TRP A 36 -0.57 -8.41 -0.13
CA TRP A 36 -0.57 -7.73 1.17
C TRP A 36 0.38 -6.53 1.22
N LEU A 37 1.56 -6.61 0.59
CA LEU A 37 2.48 -5.47 0.49
C LEU A 37 1.87 -4.30 -0.30
N VAL A 38 1.23 -4.57 -1.43
CA VAL A 38 0.55 -3.54 -2.22
C VAL A 38 -0.63 -2.95 -1.46
N PHE A 39 -1.42 -3.79 -0.77
CA PHE A 39 -2.55 -3.33 0.03
C PHE A 39 -2.11 -2.47 1.22
N LEU A 40 -1.19 -2.96 2.06
CA LEU A 40 -0.69 -2.20 3.22
C LEU A 40 0.06 -0.95 2.78
N GLY A 41 0.86 -1.04 1.71
CA GLY A 41 1.57 0.11 1.14
C GLY A 41 0.61 1.19 0.66
N GLY A 42 -0.40 0.81 -0.12
CA GLY A 42 -1.44 1.74 -0.57
C GLY A 42 -2.24 2.35 0.58
N ALA A 43 -2.61 1.54 1.59
CA ALA A 43 -3.31 2.03 2.77
C ALA A 43 -2.44 2.99 3.61
N THR A 44 -1.14 2.72 3.73
CA THR A 44 -0.20 3.60 4.45
C THR A 44 -0.05 4.93 3.70
N ILE A 45 0.18 4.87 2.38
CA ILE A 45 0.32 6.07 1.55
C ILE A 45 -0.97 6.90 1.57
N GLY A 46 -2.14 6.26 1.47
CA GLY A 46 -3.43 6.95 1.54
C GLY A 46 -3.72 7.57 2.91
N ALA A 47 -3.41 6.86 4.00
CA ALA A 47 -3.67 7.33 5.36
C ALA A 47 -2.78 8.50 5.78
N PHE A 48 -1.53 8.54 5.29
CA PHE A 48 -0.58 9.62 5.60
C PHE A 48 -0.37 10.56 4.41
N TYR A 49 -1.24 10.52 3.41
CA TYR A 49 -1.07 11.26 2.18
C TYR A 49 -0.97 12.77 2.44
N ASP A 50 -1.91 13.32 3.21
CA ASP A 50 -1.97 14.74 3.54
C ASP A 50 -0.82 15.19 4.45
N GLU A 51 -0.24 14.28 5.23
CA GLU A 51 0.92 14.57 6.08
C GLU A 51 2.26 14.45 5.34
N VAL A 52 2.34 13.62 4.30
CA VAL A 52 3.50 13.52 3.40
C VAL A 52 3.47 14.64 2.36
N VAL A 53 2.29 15.00 1.87
CA VAL A 53 2.05 16.07 0.89
C VAL A 53 1.63 17.34 1.65
N SER A 54 2.53 17.84 2.51
CA SER A 54 2.34 19.16 3.12
C SER A 54 2.40 20.25 2.03
N GLY A 55 1.52 21.26 2.14
CA GLY A 55 1.04 22.17 1.08
C GLY A 55 2.04 23.06 0.30
N GLU A 56 3.34 22.82 0.41
CA GLU A 56 4.39 23.40 -0.45
C GLU A 56 5.08 22.34 -1.34
N SER A 57 4.59 21.09 -1.31
CA SER A 57 5.28 19.95 -1.88
C SER A 57 5.30 19.93 -3.41
N ALA A 58 6.51 19.83 -3.97
CA ALA A 58 6.82 19.57 -5.38
C ALA A 58 6.19 18.26 -5.95
N LEU A 59 5.42 17.53 -5.14
CA LEU A 59 4.68 16.33 -5.49
C LEU A 59 3.32 16.62 -6.14
N LEU A 60 2.74 17.81 -5.96
CA LEU A 60 1.45 18.19 -6.56
C LEU A 60 1.34 17.87 -8.07
N PRO A 61 2.35 18.16 -8.91
CA PRO A 61 2.35 17.79 -10.33
C PRO A 61 2.50 16.28 -10.60
N TRP A 62 3.05 15.53 -9.64
CA TRP A 62 3.33 14.10 -9.76
C TRP A 62 2.21 13.21 -9.22
N ILE A 63 1.19 13.79 -8.57
CA ILE A 63 0.00 13.08 -8.06
C ILE A 63 -0.72 12.33 -9.19
N GLU A 64 -0.99 13.02 -10.30
CA GLU A 64 -1.68 12.43 -11.45
C GLU A 64 -0.92 11.23 -12.05
N PRO A 65 0.39 11.32 -12.37
CA PRO A 65 1.12 10.17 -12.89
C PRO A 65 1.27 9.03 -11.88
N ILE A 66 1.38 9.31 -10.57
CA ILE A 66 1.40 8.27 -9.53
C ILE A 66 0.04 7.56 -9.46
N ALA A 67 -1.07 8.30 -9.49
CA ALA A 67 -2.41 7.71 -9.51
C ALA A 67 -2.63 6.85 -10.77
N ALA A 68 -2.19 7.33 -11.94
CA ALA A 68 -2.23 6.57 -13.18
C ALA A 68 -1.40 5.28 -13.09
N LEU A 69 -0.21 5.33 -12.48
CA LEU A 69 0.64 4.15 -12.28
C LEU A 69 -0.03 3.12 -11.36
N ILE A 70 -0.64 3.57 -10.26
CA ILE A 70 -1.39 2.71 -9.33
C ILE A 70 -2.57 2.05 -10.05
N MET A 71 -3.29 2.80 -10.89
CA MET A 71 -4.39 2.28 -11.68
C MET A 71 -3.92 1.22 -12.69
N PHE A 72 -2.80 1.46 -13.38
CA PHE A 72 -2.18 0.50 -14.30
C PHE A 72 -1.70 -0.77 -13.59
N LEU A 73 -1.07 -0.64 -12.43
CA LEU A 73 -0.67 -1.79 -11.60
C LEU A 73 -1.88 -2.59 -11.14
N GLY A 74 -2.95 -1.92 -10.71
CA GLY A 74 -4.22 -2.55 -10.33
C GLY A 74 -4.84 -3.35 -11.48
N ILE A 75 -4.87 -2.77 -12.69
CA ILE A 75 -5.34 -3.44 -13.90
C ILE A 75 -4.44 -4.62 -14.26
N GLY A 76 -3.12 -4.46 -14.19
CA GLY A 76 -2.16 -5.54 -14.49
C GLY A 76 -2.33 -6.74 -13.57
N ILE A 77 -2.47 -6.49 -12.25
CA ILE A 77 -2.73 -7.53 -11.25
C ILE A 77 -4.09 -8.19 -11.52
N ALA A 78 -5.13 -7.41 -11.81
CA ALA A 78 -6.45 -7.95 -12.13
C ALA A 78 -6.40 -8.86 -13.35
N VAL A 79 -5.76 -8.42 -14.44
CA VAL A 79 -5.63 -9.20 -15.69
C VAL A 79 -4.79 -10.46 -15.50
N MET A 80 -3.69 -10.40 -14.74
CA MET A 80 -2.90 -11.59 -14.40
C MET A 80 -3.70 -12.61 -13.59
N ARG A 81 -4.51 -12.13 -12.62
CA ARG A 81 -5.39 -13.00 -11.84
C ARG A 81 -6.46 -13.68 -12.70
N THR A 82 -7.02 -12.97 -13.68
CA THR A 82 -8.03 -13.52 -14.60
C THR A 82 -7.44 -14.59 -15.52
N ARG A 83 -6.19 -14.43 -16.00
CA ARG A 83 -5.50 -15.45 -16.81
C ARG A 83 -5.14 -16.72 -16.03
N SER A 84 -4.93 -16.66 -14.72
CA SER A 84 -4.62 -17.83 -13.90
C SER A 84 -5.81 -18.75 -13.60
N ARG A 85 -7.04 -18.35 -13.99
CA ARG A 85 -8.30 -19.07 -13.74
C ARG A 85 -8.89 -19.74 -14.99
N GLN A 86 -8.26 -19.60 -16.15
CA GLN A 86 -8.57 -20.37 -17.36
C GLN A 86 -7.56 -21.52 -17.50
#